data_AF-A0A085YZB3-F1
#
_entry.id   AF-A0A085YZB3-F1
#
_cell.length_a   1.000
_cell.length_b   1.000
_cell.length_c   1.000
_cell.angle_alpha   90.00
_cell.angle_beta   90.00
_cell.angle_gamma   90.00
#
_symmetry.space_group_name_H-M   'P 1'
#
loop_
_entity.id
_entity.type
_entity.pdbx_description
1 polymer ?
#
loop_
_entity_poly.entity_id
_entity_poly.type
_entity_poly.pdbx_seq_one_letter_code
_entity_poly.pdbx_strand_id
1 'polypeptide(L)'
;MEVKSFLKIVEEIEHSCLSAEQQEEMITKVADLSRFIQSYDQSIEIIHWMRCKVSIIRYSGTNTGVIFCDDTKQSSANAYYSNARLMDLKKREGLKELWLVVIGSCTSNDLRPFKNLSTDKLLDKIYDKIFSLDFLQSRVQIIK
;
A
#
# COMPACT_ATOMS: atom_id res chain seq x y z
N MET A 1 6.90 -9.33 -9.05
CA MET A 1 8.02 -10.06 -8.41
C MET A 1 8.03 -11.52 -8.87
N GLU A 2 9.19 -12.15 -8.97
CA GLU A 2 9.28 -13.59 -9.25
C GLU A 2 8.91 -14.43 -8.02
N VAL A 3 8.32 -15.60 -8.24
CA VAL A 3 7.88 -16.51 -7.17
C VAL A 3 9.02 -16.87 -6.22
N LYS A 4 10.23 -17.13 -6.74
CA LYS A 4 11.40 -17.46 -5.92
C LYS A 4 11.79 -16.34 -4.96
N SER A 5 11.70 -15.08 -5.40
CA SER A 5 12.00 -13.92 -4.56
C SER A 5 10.94 -13.71 -3.49
N PHE A 6 9.66 -13.96 -3.83
CA PHE A 6 8.58 -13.91 -2.85
C PHE A 6 8.75 -14.98 -1.76
N LEU A 7 9.06 -16.23 -2.14
CA LEU A 7 9.27 -17.31 -1.17
C LEU A 7 10.42 -17.03 -0.20
N LYS A 8 11.53 -16.46 -0.68
CA LYS A 8 12.63 -16.01 0.19
C LYS A 8 12.17 -14.95 1.20
N ILE A 9 11.35 -14.00 0.77
CA ILE A 9 10.79 -12.97 1.66
C ILE A 9 9.87 -13.61 2.71
N VAL A 10 9.03 -14.58 2.31
CA VAL A 10 8.17 -15.31 3.25
C VAL A 10 9.02 -16.05 4.29
N GLU A 11 10.07 -16.76 3.86
CA GLU A 11 11.00 -17.41 4.78
C GLU A 11 11.63 -16.39 5.76
N GLU A 12 12.10 -15.24 5.28
CA GLU A 12 12.65 -14.18 6.15
C GLU A 12 11.63 -13.67 7.19
N ILE A 13 10.35 -13.56 6.83
CA ILE A 13 9.27 -13.15 7.75
C ILE A 13 9.01 -14.25 8.78
N GLU A 14 8.92 -15.51 8.36
CA GLU A 14 8.67 -16.65 9.25
C GLU A 14 9.78 -16.85 10.28
N HIS A 15 11.03 -16.52 9.93
CA HIS A 15 12.18 -16.59 10.83
C HIS A 15 12.36 -15.33 11.71
N SER A 16 11.50 -14.33 11.56
CA SER A 16 11.54 -13.12 12.39
C SER A 16 10.91 -13.36 13.77
N CYS A 17 11.22 -12.49 14.75
CA CYS A 17 10.63 -12.54 16.10
C CYS A 17 9.18 -12.03 16.17
N LEU A 18 8.46 -11.98 15.04
CA LEU A 18 7.09 -11.49 14.96
C LEU A 18 6.11 -12.55 15.44
N SER A 19 4.96 -12.10 15.95
CA SER A 19 3.82 -13.00 16.19
C SER A 19 3.23 -13.50 14.86
N ALA A 20 2.54 -14.64 14.88
CA ALA A 20 1.90 -15.21 13.69
C ALA A 20 0.97 -14.20 12.98
N GLU A 21 0.20 -13.40 13.74
CA GLU A 21 -0.66 -12.35 13.19
C GLU A 21 0.15 -11.27 12.46
N GLN A 22 1.28 -10.85 13.02
CA GLN A 22 2.16 -9.86 12.39
C GLN A 22 2.88 -10.44 11.16
N GLN A 23 3.26 -11.71 11.20
CA GLN A 23 3.84 -12.40 10.04
C GLN A 23 2.82 -12.44 8.89
N GLU A 24 1.58 -12.82 9.18
CA GLU A 24 0.48 -12.78 8.21
C GLU A 24 0.28 -11.38 7.63
N GLU A 25 0.19 -10.33 8.46
CA GLU A 25 0.08 -8.95 7.98
C GLU A 25 1.22 -8.56 7.02
N MET A 26 2.45 -8.98 7.32
CA MET A 26 3.60 -8.67 6.46
C MET A 26 3.56 -9.46 5.14
N ILE A 27 3.21 -10.74 5.18
CA ILE A 27 3.08 -11.57 3.98
C ILE A 27 2.01 -10.99 3.06
N THR A 28 0.84 -10.65 3.61
CA THR A 28 -0.23 -9.97 2.87
C THR A 28 0.26 -8.67 2.24
N LYS A 29 0.94 -7.81 3.01
CA LYS A 29 1.48 -6.55 2.49
C LYS A 29 2.47 -6.76 1.33
N VAL A 30 3.34 -7.76 1.42
CA VAL A 30 4.30 -8.09 0.35
C VAL A 30 3.57 -8.62 -0.89
N ALA A 31 2.54 -9.45 -0.69
CA ALA A 31 1.72 -9.96 -1.78
C ALA A 31 0.98 -8.81 -2.50
N ASP A 32 0.38 -7.90 -1.75
CA ASP A 32 -0.30 -6.71 -2.29
C ASP A 32 0.64 -5.79 -3.05
N LEU A 33 1.83 -5.53 -2.49
CA LEU A 33 2.86 -4.74 -3.15
C LEU A 33 3.33 -5.37 -4.46
N SER A 34 3.58 -6.68 -4.42
CA SER A 34 3.96 -7.45 -5.62
C SER A 34 2.88 -7.34 -6.70
N ARG A 35 1.62 -7.51 -6.29
CA ARG A 35 0.47 -7.48 -7.18
C ARG A 35 0.28 -6.11 -7.80
N PHE A 36 0.36 -5.06 -6.99
CA PHE A 36 0.29 -3.67 -7.45
C PHE A 36 1.36 -3.37 -8.50
N ILE A 37 2.63 -3.70 -8.24
CA ILE A 37 3.74 -3.47 -9.18
C ILE A 37 3.52 -4.24 -10.49
N GLN A 38 3.07 -5.49 -10.41
CA GLN A 38 2.78 -6.30 -11.59
C GLN A 38 1.67 -5.71 -12.46
N SER A 39 0.67 -5.10 -11.82
CA SER A 39 -0.54 -4.58 -12.47
C SER A 39 -0.44 -3.13 -12.91
N TYR A 40 0.40 -2.33 -12.26
CA TYR A 40 0.55 -0.90 -12.55
C TYR A 40 1.79 -0.62 -13.41
N ASP A 41 2.98 -0.92 -12.89
CA ASP A 41 4.24 -0.66 -13.58
C ASP A 41 5.36 -1.55 -13.03
N GLN A 42 5.85 -2.48 -13.86
CA GLN A 42 6.89 -3.44 -13.47
C GLN A 42 8.29 -2.82 -13.35
N SER A 43 8.48 -1.57 -13.79
CA SER A 43 9.74 -0.84 -13.59
C SER A 43 9.93 -0.34 -12.16
N ILE A 44 8.88 -0.40 -11.33
CA ILE A 44 8.95 -0.03 -9.92
C ILE A 44 9.91 -0.97 -9.17
N GLU A 45 10.89 -0.37 -8.50
CA GLU A 45 11.85 -1.08 -7.64
C GLU A 45 11.37 -1.02 -6.17
N ILE A 46 11.38 -2.16 -5.48
CA ILE A 46 11.08 -2.22 -4.04
C ILE A 46 12.35 -1.89 -3.26
N ILE A 47 12.34 -0.82 -2.48
CA ILE A 47 13.49 -0.40 -1.64
C ILE A 47 13.37 -0.99 -0.24
N HIS A 48 12.22 -0.80 0.40
CA HIS A 48 11.95 -1.34 1.74
C HIS A 48 10.50 -1.80 1.86
N TRP A 49 10.30 -3.06 2.18
CA TRP A 49 8.97 -3.63 2.43
C TRP A 49 8.74 -3.97 3.91
N MET A 50 9.78 -4.09 4.75
CA MET A 50 9.62 -4.42 6.17
C MET A 50 9.35 -3.23 7.10
N ARG A 51 9.62 -2.00 6.68
CA ARG A 51 9.56 -0.84 7.59
C ARG A 51 8.13 -0.34 7.78
N CYS A 52 7.59 -0.44 8.99
CA CYS A 52 6.25 0.06 9.33
C CYS A 52 5.14 -0.50 8.40
N LYS A 53 3.92 0.06 8.43
CA LYS A 53 2.87 -0.27 7.44
C LYS A 53 3.02 0.50 6.11
N VAL A 54 4.15 1.18 5.87
CA VAL A 54 4.46 1.90 4.61
C VAL A 54 5.54 1.16 3.85
N SER A 55 5.27 0.75 2.62
CA SER A 55 6.30 0.21 1.72
C SER A 55 6.98 1.36 1.00
N ILE A 56 8.32 1.33 0.87
CA ILE A 56 9.07 2.32 0.12
C ILE A 56 9.48 1.71 -1.21
N ILE A 57 9.06 2.36 -2.29
CA ILE A 57 9.40 2.00 -3.66
C ILE A 57 10.21 3.12 -4.31
N ARG A 58 10.92 2.80 -5.39
CA ARG A 58 11.49 3.78 -6.30
C ARG A 58 10.71 3.77 -7.61
N TYR A 59 10.17 4.92 -7.94
CA TYR A 59 9.41 5.17 -9.17
C TYR A 59 9.92 6.43 -9.84
N SER A 60 10.24 6.34 -11.13
CA SER A 60 10.79 7.45 -11.92
C SER A 60 11.99 8.17 -11.25
N GLY A 61 12.86 7.41 -10.58
CA GLY A 61 14.04 7.94 -9.89
C GLY A 61 13.76 8.61 -8.54
N THR A 62 12.55 8.48 -8.00
CA THR A 62 12.15 9.09 -6.71
C THR A 62 11.66 8.04 -5.73
N ASN A 63 11.94 8.27 -4.44
CA ASN A 63 11.43 7.40 -3.37
C ASN A 63 9.98 7.80 -3.06
N THR A 64 9.10 6.80 -3.09
CA THR A 64 7.66 6.94 -2.88
C THR A 64 7.22 5.97 -1.81
N GLY A 65 6.43 6.45 -0.84
CA GLY A 65 5.78 5.59 0.14
C GLY A 65 4.46 5.07 -0.41
N VAL A 66 4.16 3.79 -0.20
CA VAL A 66 2.93 3.13 -0.62
C VAL A 66 2.27 2.50 0.60
N ILE A 67 1.00 2.81 0.79
CA ILE A 67 0.17 2.28 1.87
C ILE A 67 -0.96 1.48 1.26
N PHE A 68 -1.17 0.27 1.78
CA PHE A 68 -2.24 -0.61 1.35
C PHE A 68 -3.38 -0.55 2.38
N CYS A 69 -4.60 -0.41 1.88
CA CYS A 69 -5.82 -0.41 2.69
C CYS A 69 -6.81 -1.40 2.11
N ASP A 70 -7.26 -2.35 2.94
CA ASP A 70 -8.35 -3.26 2.62
C ASP A 70 -9.69 -2.55 2.81
N ASP A 71 -10.56 -2.57 1.79
CA ASP A 71 -11.86 -1.91 1.81
C ASP A 71 -12.81 -2.46 2.88
N THR A 72 -12.64 -3.74 3.26
CA THR A 72 -13.40 -4.41 4.33
C THR A 72 -13.01 -3.96 5.73
N LYS A 73 -11.83 -3.35 5.89
CA LYS A 73 -11.28 -2.89 7.18
C LYS A 73 -11.46 -1.37 7.38
N GLN A 74 -12.49 -0.79 6.77
CA GLN A 74 -12.79 0.65 6.75
C GLN A 74 -12.79 1.36 8.12
N SER A 75 -13.25 0.68 9.18
CA SER A 75 -13.25 1.22 10.55
C SER A 75 -11.84 1.44 11.12
N SER A 76 -10.85 0.73 10.57
CA SER A 76 -9.46 0.82 10.96
C SER A 76 -8.69 1.87 10.16
N ALA A 77 -9.15 2.26 8.96
CA ALA A 77 -8.47 3.24 8.11
C ALA A 77 -8.23 4.61 8.81
N ASN A 78 -9.13 5.05 9.68
CA ASN A 78 -8.96 6.25 10.52
C ASN A 78 -7.86 6.11 11.59
N ALA A 79 -7.58 4.88 12.03
CA ALA A 79 -6.52 4.58 12.99
C ALA A 79 -5.17 4.33 12.32
N TYR A 80 -5.15 4.04 11.01
CA TYR A 80 -3.92 3.55 10.38
C TYR A 80 -2.86 4.62 10.30
N TYR A 81 -3.21 5.91 10.17
CA TYR A 81 -2.23 6.97 10.27
C TYR A 81 -2.85 8.33 10.59
N SER A 82 -2.44 8.94 11.71
CA SER A 82 -2.63 10.39 11.87
C SER A 82 -1.74 11.13 10.86
N ASN A 83 -2.27 12.20 10.26
CA ASN A 83 -1.57 13.01 9.26
C ASN A 83 -0.15 13.41 9.70
N ALA A 84 0.02 13.69 11.00
CA ALA A 84 1.30 14.06 11.58
C ALA A 84 2.36 12.95 11.44
N ARG A 85 2.02 11.69 11.77
CA ARG A 85 2.98 10.58 11.67
C ARG A 85 3.39 10.28 10.24
N LEU A 86 2.47 10.43 9.27
CA LEU A 86 2.80 10.27 7.86
C LEU A 86 3.68 11.38 7.32
N MET A 87 3.41 12.63 7.70
CA MET A 87 4.27 13.76 7.31
C MET A 87 5.67 13.62 7.91
N ASP A 88 5.78 13.17 9.16
CA ASP A 88 7.08 12.92 9.80
C ASP A 88 7.82 11.76 9.12
N LEU A 89 7.12 10.69 8.74
CA LEU A 89 7.70 9.57 7.99
C LEU A 89 8.13 10.01 6.59
N LYS A 90 7.31 10.80 5.88
CA LYS A 90 7.63 11.38 4.57
C LYS A 90 8.93 12.19 4.64
N LYS A 91 9.09 13.02 5.68
CA LYS A 91 10.32 13.79 5.92
C LYS A 91 11.51 12.90 6.27
N ARG A 92 11.34 11.97 7.22
CA ARG A 92 12.43 11.11 7.72
C ARG A 92 13.02 10.22 6.63
N GLU A 93 12.17 9.61 5.83
CA GLU A 93 12.58 8.67 4.77
C GLU A 93 12.83 9.39 3.43
N GLY A 94 12.74 10.72 3.38
CA GLY A 94 12.98 11.52 2.18
C GLY A 94 12.02 11.20 1.03
N LEU A 95 10.77 10.82 1.34
CA LEU A 95 9.78 10.43 0.35
C LEU A 95 9.25 11.68 -0.36
N LYS A 96 9.30 11.67 -1.69
CA LYS A 96 8.74 12.77 -2.50
C LYS A 96 7.22 12.64 -2.61
N GLU A 97 6.75 11.42 -2.76
CA GLU A 97 5.33 11.10 -2.91
C GLU A 97 4.85 10.07 -1.87
N LEU A 98 3.58 10.15 -1.53
CA LEU A 98 2.87 9.16 -0.73
C LEU A 98 1.63 8.68 -1.50
N TRP A 99 1.54 7.38 -1.71
CA TRP A 99 0.50 6.72 -2.48
C TRP A 99 -0.36 5.86 -1.57
N LEU A 100 -1.67 5.89 -1.81
CA LEU A 100 -2.64 5.01 -1.18
C LEU A 100 -3.16 4.01 -2.22
N VAL A 101 -3.09 2.73 -1.90
CA VAL A 101 -3.63 1.64 -2.72
C VAL A 101 -4.75 0.97 -1.94
N VAL A 102 -5.96 1.06 -2.49
CA VAL A 102 -7.15 0.43 -1.92
C VAL A 102 -7.34 -0.92 -2.59
N ILE A 103 -7.37 -1.97 -1.78
CA ILE A 103 -7.60 -3.34 -2.23
C ILE A 103 -9.09 -3.63 -2.09
N GLY A 104 -9.74 -3.98 -3.20
CA GLY A 104 -11.16 -4.26 -3.22
C GLY A 104 -11.60 -4.91 -4.54
N SER A 105 -12.70 -5.67 -4.48
CA SER A 105 -13.34 -6.26 -5.65
C SER A 105 -14.05 -5.16 -6.43
N CYS A 106 -13.59 -4.85 -7.65
CA CYS A 106 -14.27 -3.90 -8.53
C CYS A 106 -15.53 -4.55 -9.11
N THR A 107 -16.54 -4.76 -8.25
CA THR A 107 -17.89 -5.10 -8.68
C THR A 107 -18.72 -3.84 -8.62
N SER A 108 -18.87 -3.23 -9.80
CA SER A 108 -19.67 -2.04 -10.11
C SER A 108 -19.04 -0.70 -9.71
N ASN A 109 -19.38 0.32 -10.52
CA ASN A 109 -19.04 1.75 -10.47
C ASN A 109 -19.21 2.49 -9.13
N ASP A 110 -19.36 1.79 -8.01
CA ASP A 110 -19.54 2.36 -6.69
C ASP A 110 -18.21 2.56 -5.98
N LEU A 111 -17.49 3.60 -6.39
CA LEU A 111 -16.58 4.34 -5.50
C LEU A 111 -17.34 5.07 -4.37
N ARG A 112 -18.61 4.73 -4.11
CA ARG A 112 -19.44 5.29 -3.03
C ARG A 112 -18.84 5.12 -1.62
N PRO A 113 -18.05 4.07 -1.29
CA PRO A 113 -17.40 4.03 0.02
C PRO A 113 -16.37 5.14 0.22
N PHE A 114 -15.74 5.62 -0.85
CA PHE A 114 -14.82 6.76 -0.81
C PHE A 114 -15.53 8.10 -0.93
N LYS A 115 -16.54 8.19 -1.81
CA LYS A 115 -17.32 9.43 -2.02
C LYS A 115 -18.11 9.92 -0.80
N ASN A 116 -18.38 9.04 0.17
CA ASN A 116 -19.11 9.37 1.40
C ASN A 116 -18.20 9.59 2.60
N LEU A 117 -16.88 9.48 2.44
CA LEU A 117 -15.95 9.85 3.49
C LEU A 117 -15.84 11.37 3.50
N SER A 118 -16.31 12.00 4.58
CA SER A 118 -15.91 13.37 4.99
C SER A 118 -14.37 13.56 5.05
N THR A 119 -13.62 12.47 4.86
CA THR A 119 -12.18 12.30 4.71
C THR A 119 -11.64 12.66 3.31
N ASP A 120 -12.45 12.87 2.28
CA ASP A 120 -11.98 13.20 0.92
C ASP A 120 -11.01 14.39 0.90
N LYS A 121 -11.33 15.48 1.60
CA LYS A 121 -10.44 16.66 1.73
C LYS A 121 -9.15 16.39 2.51
N LEU A 122 -9.13 15.37 3.36
CA LEU A 122 -8.00 15.03 4.21
C LEU A 122 -7.04 14.08 3.50
N LEU A 123 -7.59 13.04 2.86
CA LEU A 123 -6.84 12.14 1.98
C LEU A 123 -6.19 12.94 0.85
N ASP A 124 -6.90 13.92 0.31
CA ASP A 124 -6.38 14.78 -0.75
C ASP A 124 -5.14 15.59 -0.36
N LYS A 125 -4.98 15.91 0.92
CA LYS A 125 -3.84 16.69 1.41
C LYS A 125 -2.62 15.84 1.74
N ILE A 126 -2.81 14.54 1.93
CA ILE A 126 -1.78 13.62 2.43
C ILE A 126 -1.21 12.79 1.29
N TYR A 127 -2.08 12.29 0.43
CA TYR A 127 -1.73 11.37 -0.64
C TYR A 127 -1.62 12.12 -1.96
N ASP A 128 -0.46 11.96 -2.58
CA ASP A 128 -0.15 12.50 -3.89
C ASP A 128 -0.90 11.71 -4.98
N LYS A 129 -1.06 10.40 -4.80
CA LYS A 129 -1.86 9.52 -5.69
C LYS A 129 -2.69 8.52 -4.92
N ILE A 130 -3.85 8.17 -5.47
CA ILE A 130 -4.74 7.15 -4.92
C ILE A 130 -5.10 6.14 -6.01
N PHE A 131 -4.97 4.87 -5.69
CA PHE A 131 -5.22 3.75 -6.59
C PHE A 131 -6.30 2.83 -6.02
N SER A 132 -7.09 2.25 -6.92
CA SER A 132 -7.85 1.03 -6.64
C SER A 132 -7.14 -0.14 -7.32
N LEU A 133 -6.90 -1.21 -6.55
CA LEU A 133 -6.35 -2.47 -7.02
C LEU A 133 -7.44 -3.55 -6.93
N ASP A 134 -7.88 -4.03 -8.09
CA ASP A 134 -8.58 -5.31 -8.18
C ASP A 134 -7.54 -6.43 -8.15
N PHE A 135 -7.41 -7.05 -6.98
CA PHE A 135 -6.41 -8.09 -6.74
C PHE A 135 -6.64 -9.30 -7.65
N LEU A 136 -7.89 -9.69 -7.92
CA LEU A 136 -8.20 -10.87 -8.70
C LEU A 136 -7.99 -10.62 -10.20
N GLN A 137 -8.47 -9.48 -10.70
CA GLN A 137 -8.37 -9.14 -12.12
C GLN A 137 -7.00 -8.58 -12.50
N SER A 138 -6.11 -8.32 -11.54
CA SER A 138 -4.80 -7.69 -11.78
C SER A 138 -4.94 -6.29 -12.37
N ARG A 139 -5.98 -5.54 -12.01
CA ARG A 139 -6.27 -4.23 -12.59
C ARG A 139 -6.02 -3.13 -11.59
N VAL A 140 -5.30 -2.11 -12.00
CA VAL A 140 -5.08 -0.89 -11.22
C VAL A 140 -5.78 0.27 -11.90
N GLN A 141 -6.60 0.98 -11.15
CA GLN A 141 -7.23 2.22 -11.58
C GLN A 141 -6.70 3.38 -10.75
N ILE A 142 -6.29 4.46 -11.42
CA ILE A 142 -5.92 5.71 -10.75
C ILE A 142 -7.23 6.45 -10.42
N ILE A 143 -7.44 6.71 -9.14
CA ILE A 143 -8.57 7.50 -8.63
C ILE A 143 -8.19 8.99 -8.58
N LYS A 144 -6.93 9.27 -8.19
CA LYS A 144 -6.32 10.58 -8.10
C LYS A 144 -4.87 10.51 -8.54
#